data_AF-A0A6I0F4D8-F1
#
_entry.id   AF-A0A6I0F4D8-F1
#
_cell.length_a   1.000
_cell.length_b   1.000
_cell.length_c   1.000
_cell.angle_alpha   90.00
_cell.angle_beta   90.00
_cell.angle_gamma   90.00
#
_symmetry.space_group_name_H-M   'P 1'
#
loop_
_entity.id
_entity.type
_entity.pdbx_description
1 polymer ?
#
loop_
_entity_poly.entity_id
_entity_poly.type
_entity_poly.pdbx_seq_one_letter_code
_entity_poly.pdbx_strand_id
1 'polypeptide(L)'
;MSTGWRGEDMADRINEFKVVGGIKSTVSAKMIYMLLSKIADGEGVVQISQKKISRILGVHKTTVGKNLWRLEKGGYIYIRSRYTEDGGRLANEYIVR
;
A
#
# COMPACT_ATOMS: atom_id res chain seq x y z
N MET A 1 15.24 -29.15 5.51
CA MET A 1 14.70 -28.42 6.68
C MET A 1 13.25 -28.10 6.39
N SER A 2 12.35 -28.62 7.22
CA SER A 2 10.90 -28.51 7.04
C SER A 2 10.46 -27.04 7.19
N THR A 3 10.10 -26.38 6.09
CA THR A 3 9.27 -25.16 6.13
C THR A 3 7.81 -25.59 6.21
N GLY A 4 7.45 -26.20 7.35
CA GLY A 4 6.06 -26.40 7.71
C GLY A 4 5.42 -25.04 7.94
N TRP A 5 4.48 -24.67 7.08
CA TRP A 5 3.63 -23.49 7.28
C TRP A 5 2.86 -23.68 8.59
N ARG A 6 3.14 -22.84 9.60
CA ARG A 6 2.34 -22.78 10.82
C ARG A 6 0.93 -22.34 10.41
N GLY A 7 -0.11 -23.03 10.91
CA GLY A 7 -1.50 -22.79 10.51
C GLY A 7 -1.97 -21.33 10.64
N GLU A 8 -1.40 -20.58 11.59
CA GLU A 8 -1.64 -19.14 11.81
C GLU A 8 -1.17 -18.29 10.61
N ASP A 9 0.04 -18.50 10.07
CA ASP A 9 0.56 -17.73 8.92
C ASP A 9 -0.25 -17.99 7.64
N MET A 10 -0.78 -19.19 7.47
CA MET A 10 -1.66 -19.51 6.34
C MET A 10 -3.00 -18.77 6.45
N ALA A 11 -3.60 -18.71 7.64
CA ALA A 11 -4.86 -18.00 7.86
C ALA A 11 -4.71 -16.50 7.57
N ASP A 12 -3.62 -15.87 8.02
CA ASP A 12 -3.32 -14.46 7.78
C ASP A 12 -3.15 -14.16 6.29
N ARG A 13 -2.40 -15.02 5.56
CA ARG A 13 -2.24 -14.92 4.10
C ARG A 13 -3.57 -15.04 3.37
N ILE A 14 -4.41 -16.00 3.75
CA ILE A 14 -5.75 -16.16 3.16
C ILE A 14 -6.59 -14.90 3.41
N ASN A 15 -6.52 -14.33 4.60
CA ASN A 15 -7.25 -13.11 4.92
C ASN A 15 -6.78 -11.92 4.06
N GLU A 16 -5.46 -11.76 3.90
CA GLU A 16 -4.89 -10.75 3.01
C GLU A 16 -5.42 -10.88 1.58
N PHE A 17 -5.43 -12.10 1.02
CA PHE A 17 -5.96 -12.33 -0.33
C PHE A 17 -7.47 -12.06 -0.43
N LYS A 18 -8.26 -12.34 0.61
CA LYS A 18 -9.69 -12.01 0.65
C LYS A 18 -9.91 -10.49 0.62
N VAL A 19 -9.18 -9.74 1.44
CA VAL A 19 -9.25 -8.27 1.48
C VAL A 19 -8.89 -7.70 0.11
N VAL A 20 -7.75 -8.10 -0.45
CA VAL A 20 -7.27 -7.64 -1.76
C VAL A 20 -8.21 -8.08 -2.90
N GLY A 21 -8.82 -9.26 -2.78
CA GLY A 21 -9.85 -9.76 -3.68
C GLY A 21 -11.06 -8.82 -3.77
N GLY A 22 -11.49 -8.29 -2.61
CA GLY A 22 -12.61 -7.35 -2.49
C GLY A 22 -12.35 -5.94 -3.03
N ILE A 23 -11.09 -5.56 -3.27
CA ILE A 23 -10.74 -4.26 -3.86
C ILE A 23 -11.21 -4.21 -5.32
N LYS A 24 -12.18 -3.35 -5.62
CA LYS A 24 -12.72 -3.15 -6.97
C LYS A 24 -11.87 -2.15 -7.76
N SER A 25 -10.62 -2.53 -8.05
CA SER A 25 -9.65 -1.68 -8.75
C SER A 25 -8.70 -2.52 -9.64
N THR A 26 -7.71 -1.87 -10.24
CA THR A 26 -6.72 -2.51 -11.12
C THR A 26 -5.80 -3.46 -10.35
N VAL A 27 -5.14 -4.39 -11.06
CA VAL A 27 -4.11 -5.27 -10.48
C VAL A 27 -2.99 -4.44 -9.85
N SER A 28 -2.53 -3.37 -10.52
CA SER A 28 -1.50 -2.49 -9.97
C SER A 28 -1.96 -1.77 -8.69
N ALA A 29 -3.24 -1.40 -8.58
CA ALA A 29 -3.77 -0.83 -7.34
C ALA A 29 -3.77 -1.85 -6.21
N LYS A 30 -4.15 -3.10 -6.49
CA LYS A 30 -4.08 -4.20 -5.52
C LYS A 30 -2.66 -4.45 -5.04
N MET A 31 -1.67 -4.46 -5.95
CA MET A 31 -0.25 -4.59 -5.58
C MET A 31 0.25 -3.43 -4.72
N ILE A 32 -0.16 -2.20 -5.03
CA ILE A 32 0.17 -1.02 -4.21
C ILE A 32 -0.45 -1.16 -2.82
N TYR A 33 -1.72 -1.54 -2.73
CA TYR A 33 -2.39 -1.75 -1.45
C TYR A 33 -1.66 -2.81 -0.62
N MET A 34 -1.39 -3.99 -1.17
CA MET A 34 -0.62 -5.04 -0.50
C MET A 34 0.74 -4.55 0.00
N LEU A 35 1.48 -3.81 -0.82
CA LEU A 35 2.76 -3.25 -0.42
C LEU A 35 2.60 -2.33 0.80
N LEU A 36 1.62 -1.42 0.76
CA LEU A 36 1.35 -0.50 1.86
C LEU A 36 0.96 -1.28 3.13
N SER A 37 0.05 -2.26 3.03
CA SER A 37 -0.35 -3.09 4.17
C SER A 37 0.81 -3.88 4.78
N LYS A 38 1.79 -4.32 3.97
CA LYS A 38 2.96 -5.08 4.46
C LYS A 38 4.01 -4.23 5.17
N ILE A 39 4.07 -2.93 4.88
CA ILE A 39 5.08 -2.02 5.43
C ILE A 39 4.49 -0.98 6.38
N ALA A 40 3.18 -1.05 6.63
CA ALA A 40 2.50 -0.23 7.60
C ALA A 40 2.99 -0.56 9.00
N ASP A 41 3.04 0.48 9.84
CA ASP A 41 3.23 0.30 11.28
C ASP A 41 1.95 -0.24 11.95
N GLY A 42 1.97 -0.37 13.28
CA GLY A 42 0.84 -0.86 14.06
C GLY A 42 -0.44 0.00 13.93
N GLU A 43 -0.33 1.24 13.47
CA GLU A 43 -1.45 2.16 13.27
C GLU A 43 -1.91 2.19 11.80
N GLY A 44 -1.36 1.32 10.94
CA GLY A 44 -1.69 1.28 9.52
C GLY A 44 -1.05 2.41 8.71
N VAL A 45 -0.06 3.12 9.27
CA VAL A 45 0.54 4.30 8.66
C VAL A 45 1.81 3.92 7.88
N VAL A 46 1.94 4.50 6.69
CA VAL A 46 3.11 4.33 5.81
C VAL A 46 3.59 5.67 5.32
N GLN A 47 4.90 5.92 5.45
CA GLN A 47 5.56 7.09 4.88
C GLN A 47 6.53 6.66 3.77
N ILE A 48 6.11 6.81 2.52
CA ILE A 48 6.90 6.35 1.37
C ILE A 48 6.70 7.24 0.14
N SER A 49 7.77 7.52 -0.61
CA SER A 49 7.65 8.28 -1.84
C SER A 49 7.08 7.42 -2.98
N GLN A 50 6.29 8.03 -3.87
CA GLN A 50 5.79 7.34 -5.08
C GLN A 50 6.94 6.79 -5.95
N LYS A 51 8.12 7.44 -5.94
CA LYS A 51 9.33 6.96 -6.62
C LYS A 51 9.85 5.65 -6.00
N LYS A 52 9.76 5.49 -4.68
CA LYS A 52 10.15 4.23 -4.02
C LYS A 52 9.14 3.13 -4.30
N ILE A 53 7.83 3.41 -4.24
CA ILE A 53 6.77 2.46 -4.65
C ILE A 53 7.00 1.99 -6.09
N SER A 54 7.23 2.93 -7.01
CA SER A 54 7.50 2.66 -8.43
C SER A 54 8.67 1.69 -8.62
N ARG A 55 9.78 1.91 -7.91
CA ARG A 55 10.96 1.02 -7.97
C ARG A 55 10.69 -0.37 -7.40
N ILE A 56 9.99 -0.46 -6.27
CA ILE A 56 9.68 -1.74 -5.61
C ILE A 56 8.79 -2.61 -6.51
N LEU A 57 7.76 -2.01 -7.11
CA LEU A 57 6.74 -2.74 -7.87
C LEU A 57 7.00 -2.81 -9.37
N GLY A 58 8.08 -2.19 -9.87
CA GLY A 58 8.38 -2.16 -11.31
C GLY A 58 7.33 -1.44 -12.16
N VAL A 59 6.55 -0.52 -11.57
CA VAL A 59 5.50 0.23 -12.26
C VAL A 59 5.88 1.71 -12.40
N HIS A 60 5.44 2.34 -13.49
CA HIS A 60 5.74 3.75 -13.73
C HIS A 60 5.18 4.66 -12.63
N LYS A 61 5.91 5.72 -12.24
CA LYS A 61 5.50 6.66 -11.18
C LYS A 61 4.11 7.26 -11.43
N THR A 62 3.78 7.60 -12.68
CA THR A 62 2.43 8.09 -13.03
C THR A 62 1.35 7.04 -12.79
N THR A 63 1.65 5.76 -13.04
CA THR A 63 0.75 4.63 -12.75
C THR A 63 0.56 4.46 -11.26
N VAL A 64 1.61 4.65 -10.45
CA VAL A 64 1.51 4.69 -8.99
C VAL A 64 0.56 5.79 -8.54
N GLY A 65 0.79 7.04 -8.97
CA GLY A 65 -0.06 8.17 -8.60
C GLY A 65 -1.54 7.96 -8.95
N LYS A 66 -1.84 7.50 -10.18
CA LYS A 66 -3.21 7.19 -10.62
C LYS A 66 -3.87 6.11 -9.76
N ASN A 67 -3.13 5.06 -9.39
CA ASN A 67 -3.70 3.97 -8.60
C ASN A 67 -3.81 4.28 -7.10
N LEU A 68 -2.89 5.09 -6.54
CA LEU A 68 -3.07 5.65 -5.19
C LEU A 68 -4.35 6.47 -5.10
N TRP A 69 -4.58 7.36 -6.08
CA TRP A 69 -5.83 8.12 -6.15
C TRP A 69 -7.08 7.23 -6.29
N ARG A 70 -7.01 6.16 -7.08
CA ARG A 70 -8.12 5.18 -7.16
C ARG A 70 -8.37 4.48 -5.84
N LEU A 71 -7.32 4.11 -5.11
CA LEU A 71 -7.45 3.46 -3.80
C LEU A 71 -8.07 4.41 -2.78
N GLU A 72 -7.65 5.68 -2.78
CA GLU A 72 -8.23 6.73 -1.92
C GLU A 72 -9.70 6.98 -2.24
N LYS A 73 -10.03 7.15 -3.52
CA LYS A 73 -11.43 7.32 -3.96
C LYS A 73 -12.30 6.10 -3.62
N GLY A 74 -11.70 4.91 -3.61
CA GLY A 74 -12.36 3.67 -3.20
C GLY A 74 -12.46 3.47 -1.69
N GLY A 75 -11.89 4.38 -0.88
CA GLY A 75 -11.91 4.31 0.59
C GLY A 75 -10.93 3.30 1.19
N TYR A 76 -10.03 2.71 0.39
CA TYR A 76 -9.09 1.68 0.85
C TYR A 76 -7.86 2.27 1.55
N ILE A 77 -7.50 3.51 1.22
CA ILE A 77 -6.44 4.25 1.88
C ILE A 77 -6.86 5.70 2.08
N TYR A 78 -6.18 6.42 2.96
CA TYR A 78 -6.22 7.88 3.04
C TYR A 78 -4.84 8.45 2.69
N ILE A 79 -4.77 9.51 1.87
CA ILE A 79 -3.51 10.14 1.48
C ILE A 79 -3.36 11.49 2.17
N ARG A 80 -2.32 11.62 3.00
CA ARG A 80 -1.95 12.91 3.60
C ARG A 80 -0.68 13.44 2.95
N SER A 81 -0.80 14.60 2.30
CA SER A 81 0.37 15.33 1.80
C SER A 81 1.16 15.91 2.96
N ARG A 82 2.49 15.87 2.87
CA ARG A 82 3.39 16.38 3.90
C ARG A 82 4.38 17.37 3.31
N TYR A 83 4.71 18.38 4.10
CA TYR A 83 5.56 19.49 3.72
C TYR A 83 6.54 19.77 4.86
N THR A 84 7.73 20.27 4.53
CA THR A 84 8.66 20.86 5.51
C THR A 84 8.13 22.22 5.99
N GLU A 85 8.71 22.76 7.05
CA GLU A 85 8.36 24.10 7.56
C GLU A 85 8.54 25.18 6.47
N ASP A 86 9.59 25.04 5.64
CA ASP A 86 9.84 25.92 4.48
C ASP A 86 8.96 25.63 3.25
N GLY A 87 7.97 24.73 3.35
CA GLY A 87 7.04 24.40 2.26
C GLY A 87 7.56 23.37 1.24
N GLY A 88 8.73 22.76 1.46
CA GLY A 88 9.27 21.70 0.62
C GLY A 88 8.43 20.42 0.68
N ARG A 89 8.23 19.71 -0.44
CA ARG A 89 7.43 18.48 -0.46
C ARG A 89 8.17 17.30 0.19
N LEU A 90 7.55 16.71 1.22
CA LEU A 90 7.99 15.44 1.80
C LEU A 90 7.30 14.25 1.14
N ALA A 91 7.76 13.04 1.47
CA ALA A 91 7.04 11.83 1.13
C ALA A 91 5.64 11.85 1.75
N ASN A 92 4.62 11.62 0.93
CA ASN A 92 3.25 11.49 1.41
C ASN A 92 3.16 10.39 2.48
N GLU A 93 2.18 10.57 3.35
CA GLU A 93 1.73 9.60 4.33
C GLU A 93 0.47 8.91 3.79
N TYR A 94 0.41 7.59 3.93
CA TYR A 94 -0.73 6.76 3.54
C TYR A 94 -1.23 6.01 4.77
N ILE A 95 -2.53 6.02 5.00
CA ILE A 95 -3.18 5.28 6.09
C ILE A 95 -4.01 4.17 5.45
N VAL A 96 -3.68 2.91 5.74
CA VAL A 96 -4.40 1.72 5.25
C VAL A 96 -5.68 1.54 6.07
N ARG A 97 -6.79 1.16 5.42
CA ARG A 97 -8.10 0.94 6.06
C ARG A 97 -8.60 -0.48 5.86
#